data_AF-A0ABD2GB33-F1
#
_entry.id   AF-A0ABD2GB33-F1
#
_cell.length_a   1.000
_cell.length_b   1.000
_cell.length_c   1.000
_cell.angle_alpha   90.00
_cell.angle_beta   90.00
_cell.angle_gamma   90.00
#
_symmetry.space_group_name_H-M   'P 1'
#
loop_
_entity.id
_entity.type
_entity.pdbx_description
1 polymer ?
#
loop_
_entity_poly.entity_id
_entity_poly.type
_entity_poly.pdbx_seq_one_letter_code
_entity_poly.pdbx_strand_id
1 'polypeptide(L)'
;MQCLPEFDRLEGNRGRMDNSNNVLSILYRCTIESILTGCFTAWYGSFCTALNRKALQRVVKTAQNITRTELPSMEDLYYQRVRQKALRIIKDPRHPSHKLFCLLPSGRRYRSIRTQTTRLRDSFIPQARRLLNT
;
A
#
# COMPACT_ATOMS: atom_id res chain seq x y z
N MET A 1 1.78 -25.17 -34.67
CA MET A 1 0.97 -23.96 -34.88
C MET A 1 0.87 -23.21 -33.57
N GLN A 2 1.49 -22.03 -33.53
CA GLN A 2 1.22 -20.83 -32.71
C GLN A 2 1.18 -21.03 -31.18
N CYS A 3 2.26 -20.76 -30.44
CA CYS A 3 2.82 -19.45 -30.06
C CYS A 3 1.92 -18.61 -29.14
N LEU A 4 2.24 -18.58 -27.86
CA LEU A 4 2.10 -17.41 -26.97
C LEU A 4 3.44 -17.21 -26.24
N PRO A 5 3.86 -15.96 -25.99
CA PRO A 5 5.26 -15.57 -26.06
C PRO A 5 5.93 -15.34 -24.69
N GLU A 6 7.27 -15.37 -24.76
CA GLU A 6 8.26 -14.83 -23.84
C GLU A 6 7.74 -13.68 -22.94
N PHE A 7 7.80 -13.90 -21.63
CA PHE A 7 7.81 -12.83 -20.63
C PHE A 7 9.19 -12.73 -19.96
N ASP A 8 10.23 -12.93 -20.77
CA ASP A 8 11.61 -12.52 -20.48
C ASP A 8 11.94 -11.38 -21.46
N ARG A 9 11.92 -10.14 -20.95
CA ARG A 9 12.73 -8.98 -21.39
C ARG A 9 12.17 -7.67 -20.84
N LEU A 10 12.64 -7.32 -19.63
CA LEU A 10 13.02 -5.95 -19.31
C LEU A 10 14.35 -6.00 -18.54
N GLU A 11 15.37 -6.62 -19.15
CA GLU A 11 16.76 -6.24 -18.91
C GLU A 11 17.06 -5.07 -19.85
N GLY A 12 17.45 -3.93 -19.29
CA GLY A 12 17.60 -2.67 -20.00
C GLY A 12 18.39 -1.64 -19.19
N ASN A 13 19.61 -2.02 -18.82
CA ASN A 13 20.74 -1.15 -18.47
C ASN A 13 20.52 -0.09 -17.37
N ARG A 14 21.01 -0.41 -16.17
CA ARG A 14 21.80 0.56 -15.41
C ARG A 14 22.92 -0.13 -14.62
N GLY A 15 23.98 -0.49 -15.33
CA GLY A 15 25.26 -0.73 -14.70
C GLY A 15 25.82 0.58 -14.12
N ARG A 16 26.09 0.61 -12.81
CA ARG A 16 27.27 1.22 -12.16
C ARG A 16 27.06 1.29 -10.65
N MET A 17 27.90 0.56 -9.91
CA MET A 17 28.31 0.74 -8.50
C MET A 17 27.35 1.57 -7.61
N ASP A 18 26.44 0.89 -6.92
CA ASP A 18 25.80 1.45 -5.73
C ASP A 18 25.30 0.35 -4.77
N ASN A 19 26.19 -0.56 -4.36
CA ASN A 19 25.78 -1.67 -3.49
C ASN A 19 25.41 -1.19 -2.08
N SER A 20 25.97 -0.06 -1.61
CA SER A 20 25.73 0.45 -0.27
C SER A 20 24.44 1.27 -0.16
N ASN A 21 24.14 2.19 -1.08
CA ASN A 21 22.88 2.96 -1.00
C ASN A 21 21.69 2.10 -1.40
N ASN A 22 21.85 1.12 -2.30
CA ASN A 22 20.78 0.17 -2.60
C ASN A 22 20.42 -0.67 -1.37
N VAL A 23 21.41 -1.23 -0.67
CA VAL A 23 21.14 -2.00 0.56
C VAL A 23 20.52 -1.12 1.64
N LEU A 24 20.99 0.12 1.82
CA LEU A 24 20.42 1.07 2.78
C LEU A 24 18.97 1.45 2.42
N SER A 25 18.69 1.70 1.14
CA SER A 25 17.34 2.00 0.66
C SER A 25 16.39 0.81 0.86
N ILE A 26 16.87 -0.42 0.62
CA ILE A 26 16.11 -1.65 0.84
C ILE A 26 15.86 -1.84 2.34
N LEU A 27 16.84 -1.59 3.20
CA LEU A 27 16.68 -1.69 4.66
C LEU A 27 15.67 -0.67 5.20
N TYR A 28 15.76 0.61 4.79
CA TYR A 28 14.79 1.61 5.20
C TYR A 28 13.41 1.30 4.67
N ARG A 29 13.31 0.88 3.41
CA ARG A 29 12.06 0.45 2.80
C ARG A 29 11.48 -0.74 3.55
N CYS A 30 12.23 -1.81 3.78
CA CYS A 30 11.79 -3.00 4.52
C CYS A 30 11.41 -2.69 5.96
N THR A 31 12.16 -1.84 6.67
CA THR A 31 11.89 -1.50 8.07
C THR A 31 10.61 -0.68 8.18
N ILE A 32 10.47 0.36 7.33
CA ILE A 32 9.24 1.15 7.23
C ILE A 32 8.10 0.20 6.85
N GLU A 33 8.23 -0.55 5.75
CA GLU A 33 7.21 -1.49 5.30
C GLU A 33 6.82 -2.53 6.36
N SER A 34 7.76 -3.06 7.15
CA SER A 34 7.50 -4.04 8.22
C SER A 34 6.66 -3.43 9.35
N ILE A 35 7.05 -2.25 9.85
CA ILE A 35 6.28 -1.48 10.83
C ILE A 35 4.88 -1.16 10.28
N LEU A 36 4.80 -0.83 8.98
CA LEU A 36 3.53 -0.58 8.30
C LEU A 36 2.65 -1.84 8.11
N THR A 37 3.27 -3.01 7.99
CA THR A 37 2.55 -4.27 7.75
C THR A 37 1.84 -4.75 9.02
N GLY A 38 2.44 -4.54 10.20
CA GLY A 38 1.93 -5.06 11.48
C GLY A 38 0.67 -4.38 11.99
N CYS A 39 0.63 -3.04 12.03
CA CYS A 39 -0.44 -2.31 12.74
C CYS A 39 -1.00 -1.10 11.99
N PHE A 40 -0.35 -0.67 10.92
CA PHE A 40 -0.66 0.63 10.30
C PHE A 40 -1.98 0.64 9.53
N THR A 41 -2.39 -0.48 8.92
CA THR A 41 -3.75 -0.58 8.34
C THR A 41 -4.87 -0.46 9.38
N ALA A 42 -4.60 -0.77 10.65
CA ALA A 42 -5.55 -0.62 11.75
C ALA A 42 -5.49 0.79 12.37
N TRP A 43 -4.30 1.39 12.48
CA TRP A 43 -4.07 2.65 13.19
C TRP A 43 -3.98 3.91 12.32
N TYR A 44 -3.47 3.84 11.08
CA TYR A 44 -3.20 5.04 10.28
C TYR A 44 -4.45 5.79 9.85
N GLY A 45 -5.49 5.04 9.48
CA GLY A 45 -6.78 5.63 9.18
C GLY A 45 -7.51 6.09 10.44
N SER A 46 -7.59 5.22 11.46
CA SER A 46 -8.43 5.44 12.64
C SER A 46 -7.86 6.40 13.69
N PHE A 47 -6.53 6.59 13.77
CA PHE A 47 -5.87 7.25 14.92
C PHE A 47 -4.70 8.19 14.55
N CYS A 48 -4.36 8.34 13.26
CA CYS A 48 -3.25 9.20 12.86
C CYS A 48 -3.70 10.65 12.70
N THR A 49 -3.67 11.38 13.83
CA THR A 49 -3.79 12.85 13.89
C THR A 49 -2.82 13.50 12.90
N ALA A 50 -3.19 14.63 12.30
CA ALA A 50 -2.36 15.35 11.32
C ALA A 50 -0.91 15.61 11.79
N LEU A 51 -0.71 15.73 13.10
CA LEU A 51 0.61 15.86 13.74
C LEU A 51 1.48 14.61 13.54
N ASN A 52 0.93 13.42 13.74
CA ASN A 52 1.63 12.14 13.54
C ASN A 52 1.97 11.91 12.07
N ARG A 53 1.09 12.31 11.15
CA ARG A 53 1.37 12.28 9.70
C ARG A 53 2.58 13.15 9.35
N LYS A 54 2.64 14.37 9.88
CA LYS A 54 3.78 15.27 9.68
C LYS A 54 5.07 14.72 10.27
N ALA A 55 5.03 14.11 11.45
CA ALA A 55 6.20 13.49 12.07
C ALA A 55 6.74 12.33 11.20
N LEU A 56 5.87 11.45 10.73
CA LEU A 56 6.24 10.34 9.85
C LEU A 56 6.81 10.82 8.50
N GLN A 57 6.21 11.86 7.91
CA GLN A 57 6.74 12.46 6.68
C GLN A 57 8.14 13.07 6.87
N ARG A 58 8.42 13.66 8.05
CA ARG A 58 9.78 14.14 8.38
C ARG A 58 10.77 12.99 8.41
N VAL A 59 10.41 11.84 8.97
CA VAL A 59 11.28 10.64 8.99
C VAL A 59 11.59 10.17 7.56
N VAL A 60 10.58 10.11 6.69
CA VAL A 60 10.78 9.76 5.27
C VAL A 60 11.70 10.77 4.59
N LYS A 61 11.48 12.07 4.81
CA LYS A 61 12.31 13.13 4.23
C LYS A 61 13.76 13.09 4.73
N THR A 62 13.98 12.78 6.00
CA THR A 62 15.34 12.59 6.54
C THR A 62 16.01 11.37 5.92
N ALA A 63 15.28 10.27 5.74
CA ALA A 63 15.81 9.08 5.08
C ALA A 63 16.18 9.39 3.63
N GLN A 64 15.32 10.08 2.88
CA GLN A 64 15.60 10.52 1.50
C GLN A 64 16.87 11.35 1.41
N ASN A 65 17.07 12.26 2.36
CA ASN A 65 18.28 13.10 2.40
C ASN A 65 19.55 12.30 2.69
N ILE A 66 19.46 11.24 3.49
CA ILE A 66 20.58 10.36 3.83
C ILE A 66 20.93 9.45 2.64
N THR A 67 19.94 8.75 2.07
CA THR A 67 20.17 7.82 0.94
C THR A 67 20.36 8.54 -0.39
N ARG A 68 20.05 9.84 -0.49
CA ARG A 68 20.06 10.62 -1.75
C ARG A 68 19.17 9.99 -2.84
N THR A 69 18.15 9.24 -2.42
CA THR A 69 17.19 8.56 -3.30
C THR A 69 15.76 9.01 -2.99
N GLU A 70 14.92 9.05 -4.01
CA GLU A 70 13.49 9.26 -3.82
C GLU A 70 12.86 8.05 -3.15
N LEU A 71 12.39 8.23 -1.91
CA LEU A 71 11.60 7.24 -1.19
C LEU A 71 10.11 7.55 -1.37
N PRO A 72 9.24 6.53 -1.46
CA PRO A 72 7.81 6.74 -1.58
C PRO A 72 7.24 7.46 -0.36
N SER A 73 6.23 8.30 -0.57
CA SER A 73 5.52 8.97 0.52
C SER A 73 4.88 7.93 1.45
N MET A 74 4.76 8.28 2.72
CA MET A 74 4.05 7.45 3.69
C MET A 74 2.59 7.18 3.26
N GLU A 75 1.97 8.12 2.57
CA GLU A 75 0.61 7.96 2.03
C GLU A 75 0.56 6.97 0.87
N ASP A 76 1.52 7.02 -0.04
CA ASP A 76 1.60 6.09 -1.17
C ASP A 76 1.84 4.66 -0.68
N LEU A 77 2.75 4.50 0.28
CA LEU A 77 3.00 3.22 0.93
C LEU A 77 1.73 2.69 1.61
N TYR A 78 1.00 3.55 2.34
CA TYR A 78 -0.27 3.18 2.95
C TYR A 78 -1.27 2.66 1.91
N TYR A 79 -1.53 3.45 0.87
CA TYR A 79 -2.53 3.13 -0.14
C TYR A 79 -2.17 1.88 -0.93
N GLN A 80 -0.90 1.74 -1.31
CA GLN A 80 -0.37 0.54 -1.94
C GLN A 80 -0.62 -0.70 -1.07
N ARG A 81 -0.34 -0.62 0.23
CA ARG A 81 -0.54 -1.74 1.15
C ARG A 81 -2.01 -2.05 1.41
N VAL A 82 -2.85 -1.03 1.58
CA VAL A 82 -4.31 -1.22 1.70
C VAL A 82 -4.85 -1.94 0.48
N ARG A 83 -4.43 -1.52 -0.72
CA ARG A 83 -4.79 -2.16 -1.99
C ARG A 83 -4.33 -3.62 -2.04
N GLN A 84 -3.05 -3.89 -1.78
CA GLN A 84 -2.52 -5.26 -1.79
C GLN A 84 -3.23 -6.17 -0.79
N LYS A 85 -3.50 -5.69 0.43
CA LYS A 85 -4.22 -6.45 1.44
C LYS A 85 -5.66 -6.72 1.03
N ALA A 86 -6.35 -5.73 0.47
CA ALA A 86 -7.70 -5.90 -0.04
C ALA A 86 -7.76 -6.93 -1.17
N LEU A 87 -6.81 -6.88 -2.11
CA LEU A 87 -6.70 -7.87 -3.19
C LEU A 87 -6.45 -9.29 -2.67
N ARG A 88 -5.65 -9.46 -1.60
CA ARG A 88 -5.48 -10.78 -0.95
C ARG A 88 -6.79 -11.30 -0.36
N ILE A 89 -7.56 -10.44 0.31
CA ILE A 89 -8.88 -10.80 0.88
C ILE A 89 -9.88 -11.14 -0.22
N ILE A 90 -9.88 -10.39 -1.32
CA ILE A 90 -10.75 -10.65 -2.47
C ILE A 90 -10.36 -11.99 -3.15
N LYS A 91 -9.07 -12.29 -3.23
CA LYS A 91 -8.57 -13.53 -3.85
C LYS A 91 -8.85 -14.77 -3.01
N ASP A 92 -8.99 -14.65 -1.69
CA ASP A 92 -9.24 -15.76 -0.78
C ASP A 92 -10.73 -15.84 -0.36
N PRO A 93 -11.52 -16.78 -0.89
CA PRO A 93 -12.93 -16.94 -0.53
C PRO A 93 -13.14 -17.41 0.91
N ARG A 94 -12.13 -18.04 1.54
CA ARG A 94 -12.22 -18.52 2.93
C ARG A 94 -11.94 -17.41 3.95
N HIS A 95 -11.47 -16.25 3.49
CA HIS A 95 -11.18 -15.14 4.37
C HIS A 95 -12.47 -14.60 5.01
N PRO A 96 -12.51 -14.35 6.34
CA PRO A 96 -13.73 -13.92 7.03
C PRO A 96 -14.30 -12.60 6.50
N SER A 97 -13.42 -11.69 6.10
CA SER A 97 -13.80 -10.39 5.52
C SER A 97 -14.11 -10.43 4.01
N HIS A 98 -14.03 -11.59 3.34
CA HIS A 98 -14.27 -11.70 1.89
C HIS A 98 -15.66 -11.17 1.52
N LYS A 99 -16.68 -11.51 2.31
CA LYS A 99 -18.07 -11.05 2.16
C LYS A 99 -18.25 -9.52 2.25
N LEU A 100 -17.27 -8.79 2.79
CA LEU A 100 -17.32 -7.33 2.84
C LEU A 100 -16.90 -6.68 1.52
N PHE A 101 -16.27 -7.45 0.62
CA PHE A 101 -15.83 -7.03 -0.71
C PHE A 101 -16.75 -7.59 -1.80
N CYS A 102 -18.06 -7.42 -1.64
CA CYS A 102 -19.02 -7.76 -2.70
C CYS A 102 -19.12 -6.64 -3.74
N LEU A 103 -19.00 -7.03 -5.01
CA LEU A 103 -19.26 -6.18 -6.16
C LEU A 103 -20.77 -5.96 -6.33
N LEU A 104 -21.13 -4.82 -6.91
CA LEU A 104 -22.48 -4.53 -7.39
C LEU A 104 -22.82 -5.46 -8.58
N PRO A 105 -24.11 -5.62 -8.94
CA PRO A 105 -24.51 -6.44 -10.09
C PRO A 105 -23.83 -6.06 -11.41
N SER A 106 -23.38 -4.80 -11.55
CA SER A 106 -22.60 -4.34 -12.69
C SER A 106 -21.18 -4.91 -12.78
N GLY A 107 -20.68 -5.55 -11.71
CA GLY A 107 -19.34 -6.13 -11.63
C GLY A 107 -18.19 -5.12 -11.55
N ARG A 108 -18.45 -3.82 -11.66
CA ARG A 108 -17.41 -2.79 -11.78
C ARG A 108 -16.99 -2.14 -10.46
N ARG A 109 -17.89 -2.08 -9.48
CA ARG A 109 -17.69 -1.30 -8.24
C ARG A 109 -18.16 -2.08 -7.02
N TYR A 110 -17.47 -1.87 -5.90
CA TYR A 110 -17.88 -2.33 -4.59
C TYR A 110 -18.91 -1.39 -3.98
N ARG A 111 -19.90 -1.95 -3.28
CA ARG A 111 -20.93 -1.18 -2.57
C ARG A 111 -20.34 -0.17 -1.54
N SER A 112 -20.98 0.98 -1.40
CA SER A 112 -20.85 1.90 -0.27
C SER A 112 -20.80 1.22 1.11
N ILE A 113 -19.87 1.52 2.03
CA ILE A 113 -20.17 1.38 3.47
C ILE A 113 -20.56 2.76 3.98
N ARG A 114 -21.80 2.89 4.47
CA ARG A 114 -22.25 4.11 5.15
C ARG A 114 -21.55 4.19 6.50
N THR A 115 -20.83 5.28 6.75
CA THR A 115 -20.07 5.49 7.98
C THR A 115 -20.54 6.75 8.68
N GLN A 116 -20.97 6.65 9.93
CA GLN A 116 -21.44 7.78 10.73
C GLN A 116 -20.29 8.55 11.39
N THR A 117 -19.18 7.86 11.71
CA THR A 117 -18.02 8.44 12.36
C THR A 117 -16.80 8.46 11.43
N THR A 118 -15.92 9.44 11.61
CA THR A 118 -14.62 9.52 10.94
C THR A 118 -13.77 8.29 11.24
N ARG A 119 -13.73 7.85 12.50
CA ARG A 119 -13.04 6.63 12.90
C ARG A 119 -13.41 5.40 12.06
N LEU A 120 -14.71 5.15 11.84
CA LEU A 120 -15.13 4.03 10.99
C LEU A 120 -14.83 4.32 9.52
N ARG A 121 -15.06 5.56 9.08
CA ARG A 121 -14.77 6.01 7.71
C ARG A 121 -13.33 5.74 7.30
N ASP A 122 -12.39 5.95 8.21
CA ASP A 122 -10.98 5.87 7.93
C ASP A 122 -10.40 4.47 8.23
N SER A 123 -11.21 3.57 8.81
CA SER A 123 -10.79 2.18 9.00
C SER A 123 -10.50 1.45 7.67
N PHE A 124 -9.80 0.31 7.77
CA PHE A 124 -9.31 -0.44 6.62
C PHE A 124 -10.38 -0.77 5.57
N ILE A 125 -11.53 -1.32 5.96
CA ILE A 125 -12.52 -1.84 4.98
C ILE A 125 -13.16 -0.72 4.17
N PRO A 126 -13.73 0.36 4.76
CA PRO A 126 -14.29 1.46 3.99
C PRO A 126 -13.23 2.14 3.11
N GLN A 127 -11.99 2.29 3.59
CA GLN A 127 -10.92 2.90 2.82
C GLN A 127 -10.48 2.03 1.64
N ALA A 128 -10.32 0.72 1.83
CA ALA A 128 -10.02 -0.23 0.77
C ALA A 128 -11.07 -0.20 -0.34
N ARG A 129 -12.36 -0.18 0.02
CA ARG A 129 -13.46 -0.12 -0.96
C ARG A 129 -13.47 1.18 -1.76
N ARG A 130 -13.11 2.32 -1.15
CA ARG A 130 -12.96 3.59 -1.88
C ARG A 130 -11.82 3.51 -2.89
N LEU A 131 -10.66 3.03 -2.47
CA LEU A 131 -9.47 2.93 -3.32
C LEU A 131 -9.67 1.98 -4.51
N LEU A 132 -10.45 0.92 -4.34
CA LEU A 132 -10.77 -0.03 -5.40
C LEU A 132 -11.90 0.43 -6.34
N ASN A 133 -12.63 1.49 -5.96
CA ASN A 133 -13.71 2.05 -6.77
C ASN A 133 -13.26 3.24 -7.64
N THR A 134 -12.05 3.74 -7.40
CA THR A 134 -11.37 4.75 -8.23
C THR A 134 -10.86 4.11 -9.51
#